data_AF-A0A939C7V4-F1
#
_entry.id   AF-A0A939C7V4-F1
#
_cell.length_a   1.000
_cell.length_b   1.000
_cell.length_c   1.000
_cell.angle_alpha   90.00
_cell.angle_beta   90.00
_cell.angle_gamma   90.00
#
_symmetry.space_group_name_H-M   'P 1'
#
loop_
_entity.id
_entity.type
_entity.pdbx_description
1 polymer ?
#
loop_
_entity_poly.entity_id
_entity_poly.type
_entity_poly.pdbx_seq_one_letter_code
_entity_poly.pdbx_strand_id
1 'polypeptide(L)' 'AGIGDRVIVTCGSAARRMLEDDAIPVDAAVIGIIDEGCESV' A
#
# COMPACT_ATOMS: atom_id res chain seq x y z
N ALA A 1 -5.07 -7.72 2.03
CA ALA A 1 -4.57 -7.64 3.41
C ALA A 1 -5.73 -7.92 4.34
N GLY A 2 -5.56 -8.88 5.24
CA GLY A 2 -6.48 -9.16 6.34
C GLY A 2 -6.18 -8.28 7.55
N ILE A 3 -7.03 -8.40 8.57
CA ILE A 3 -6.82 -7.76 9.87
C ILE A 3 -5.57 -8.37 10.52
N GLY A 4 -4.61 -7.54 10.92
CA GLY A 4 -3.36 -7.97 11.56
C GLY A 4 -2.16 -8.07 10.63
N ASP A 5 -2.37 -7.98 9.31
CA ASP A 5 -1.28 -7.99 8.34
C ASP A 5 -0.46 -6.70 8.42
N ARG A 6 0.87 -6.84 8.40
CA ARG A 6 1.76 -5.72 8.12
C ARG A 6 1.84 -5.53 6.61
N VAL A 7 1.70 -4.29 6.15
CA VAL A 7 1.59 -3.97 4.73
C VAL A 7 2.50 -2.81 4.34
N ILE A 8 2.88 -2.79 3.06
CA ILE A 8 3.54 -1.65 2.45
C ILE A 8 2.47 -0.77 1.82
N VAL A 9 2.47 0.51 2.20
CA VAL A 9 1.52 1.51 1.71
C VAL A 9 2.27 2.56 0.91
N THR A 10 1.76 2.89 -0.28
CA THR A 10 2.17 4.09 -1.00
C THR A 10 1.15 5.20 -0.78
N CYS A 11 1.60 6.46 -0.79
CA CYS A 11 0.76 7.61 -0.52
C CYS A 11 0.77 8.63 -1.67
N GLY A 12 -0.21 9.53 -1.69
CA GLY A 12 -0.32 10.63 -2.64
C GLY A 12 -0.66 10.17 -4.07
N SER A 13 -0.14 10.87 -5.08
CA SER A 13 -0.40 10.53 -6.49
C SER A 13 0.11 9.14 -6.89
N ALA A 14 1.11 8.61 -6.19
CA ALA A 14 1.59 7.25 -6.42
C ALA A 14 0.50 6.20 -6.16
N ALA A 15 -0.39 6.40 -5.18
CA ALA A 15 -1.49 5.48 -4.89
C ALA A 15 -2.46 5.33 -6.08
N ARG A 16 -2.81 6.45 -6.72
CA ARG A 16 -3.67 6.48 -7.90
C ARG A 16 -3.03 5.80 -9.11
N ARG A 17 -1.74 6.07 -9.33
CA ARG A 17 -0.95 5.44 -10.40
C ARG A 17 -0.78 3.94 -10.22
N MET A 18 -0.73 3.43 -8.99
CA MET A 18 -0.70 1.99 -8.72
C MET A 18 -2.00 1.27 -9.08
N LEU A 19 -3.11 2.01 -9.13
CA LEU A 19 -4.41 1.51 -9.59
C LEU A 19 -4.65 1.80 -11.08
N GLU A 20 -3.64 2.33 -11.78
CA GLU A 20 -3.70 2.73 -13.18
C GLU A 20 -4.85 3.72 -13.50
N ASP A 21 -5.29 4.48 -12.48
CA ASP A 21 -6.37 5.46 -12.59
C ASP A 21 -6.03 6.73 -11.79
N ASP A 22 -5.70 7.82 -12.48
CA ASP A 22 -5.39 9.11 -11.87
C ASP A 22 -6.63 9.86 -11.35
N ALA A 23 -7.84 9.45 -11.75
CA ALA A 23 -9.10 10.07 -11.34
C ALA A 23 -9.69 9.46 -10.07
N ILE A 24 -9.21 8.29 -9.64
CA ILE A 24 -9.71 7.64 -8.42
C ILE A 24 -9.35 8.49 -7.17
N PRO A 25 -10.31 8.83 -6.29
CA PRO A 25 -10.08 9.75 -5.18
C PRO A 25 -9.45 9.03 -3.96
N VAL A 26 -8.30 8.38 -4.17
CA VAL A 26 -7.52 7.74 -3.09
C VAL A 26 -6.18 8.44 -2.91
N ASP A 27 -5.71 8.49 -1.67
CA ASP A 27 -4.41 9.02 -1.29
C ASP A 27 -3.48 7.95 -0.71
N ALA A 28 -3.95 6.71 -0.53
CA ALA A 28 -3.16 5.58 -0.04
C ALA A 28 -3.60 4.27 -0.71
N ALA A 29 -2.63 3.41 -1.04
CA ALA A 29 -2.89 2.07 -1.57
C ALA A 29 -1.92 1.06 -0.95
N VAL A 30 -2.46 -0.11 -0.56
CA VAL A 30 -1.66 -1.27 -0.15
C VAL A 30 -1.04 -1.88 -1.41
N ILE A 31 0.29 -1.84 -1.51
CA ILE A 31 1.03 -2.36 -2.69
C ILE A 31 1.74 -3.69 -2.42
N GLY A 32 1.76 -4.14 -1.16
CA GLY A 32 2.40 -5.38 -0.78
C GLY A 32 2.08 -5.78 0.65
N ILE A 33 2.26 -7.06 0.96
CA ILE A 33 2.15 -7.62 2.31
C ILE A 33 3.57 -7.92 2.77
N ILE A 34 3.88 -7.54 4.01
CA ILE A 34 5.18 -7.79 4.63
C ILE A 34 5.20 -9.24 5.12
N ASP A 35 6.17 -10.00 4.63
CA ASP A 35 6.40 -11.38 5.06
C ASP A 35 7.02 -11.44 6.47
N GLU A 36 6.99 -12.62 7.06
CA GLU A 36 7.61 -12.88 8.36
C GLU A 36 9.13 -12.67 8.33
N GLY A 37 9.71 -12.22 9.45
CA GLY A 37 11.16 -11.94 9.58
C GLY A 37 11.61 -10.56 9.07
N CYS A 38 10.70 -9.74 8.54
CA CYS A 38 10.98 -8.34 8.29
C CYS A 38 10.83 -7.54 9.59
N GLU A 39 11.95 -7.34 10.30
CA GLU A 39 11.98 -6.50 11.49
C GLU A 39 12.26 -5.05 11.11
N SER A 40 11.37 -4.15 11.53
CA SER A 40 11.63 -2.71 11.50
C SER A 40 12.66 -2.41 12.59
N VAL A 41 13.89 -2.12 12.17
CA VAL A 41 14.99 -1.67 13.03
C VAL A 41 14.72 -0.31 13.66
#